data_AF-A0A1R4FG15-F1
#
_entry.id   AF-A0A1R4FG15-F1
#
_cell.length_a   1.000
_cell.length_b   1.000
_cell.length_c   1.000
_cell.angle_alpha   90.00
_cell.angle_beta   90.00
_cell.angle_gamma   90.00
#
_symmetry.space_group_name_H-M   'P 1'
#
loop_
_entity.id
_entity.type
_entity.pdbx_description
1 polymer ?
#
loop_
_entity_poly.entity_id
_entity_poly.type
_entity_poly.pdbx_seq_one_letter_code
_entity_poly.pdbx_strand_id
1 'polypeptide(L)'
;MSTKQRTISAADLRSPEFMRVPDEAKLTAMGLWVHTDVFGRRRLIPELIAADLYPGRAMTDSVTDHLLMLDEAGFLTIYRVEGIECIQLARPLKADRRGATTDCPEPPQGLPWTSMAVGGAGASGRASARERARAQMGEQARVRADEWAAWEGQQERGRSQEPPRRPLLADAPPIGCPEHPHGTFQNCGPCGTGRRRHDRWVSEARYEDALTGHYAADDEDPFEGYCASNPGG
;
A
#
# COMPACT_ATOMS: atom_id res chain seq x y z
N MET A 1 -26.71 -21.19 -4.94
CA MET A 1 -25.62 -22.09 -4.52
C MET A 1 -26.09 -22.83 -3.28
N SER A 2 -26.11 -24.17 -3.29
CA SER A 2 -26.54 -24.95 -2.12
C SER A 2 -25.45 -24.85 -1.06
N THR A 3 -25.74 -24.16 0.05
CA THR A 3 -24.81 -23.98 1.17
C THR A 3 -24.69 -25.31 1.91
N LYS A 4 -23.78 -26.18 1.46
CA LYS A 4 -23.49 -27.45 2.12
C LYS A 4 -22.84 -27.14 3.47
N GLN A 5 -23.58 -27.34 4.56
CA GLN A 5 -23.10 -27.16 5.92
C GLN A 5 -21.89 -28.08 6.18
N ARG A 6 -20.80 -27.51 6.69
CA ARG A 6 -19.63 -28.25 7.16
C ARG A 6 -19.57 -28.16 8.68
N THR A 7 -19.26 -29.27 9.33
CA THR A 7 -19.17 -29.34 10.78
C THR A 7 -17.74 -29.69 11.16
N ILE A 8 -17.11 -28.86 11.98
CA ILE A 8 -15.82 -29.17 12.62
C ILE A 8 -16.14 -29.98 13.87
N SER A 9 -15.64 -31.21 13.95
CA SER A 9 -15.83 -32.07 15.13
C SER A 9 -14.67 -31.92 16.10
N ALA A 10 -14.87 -32.34 17.36
CA ALA A 10 -13.79 -32.42 18.33
C ALA A 10 -12.66 -33.39 17.90
N ALA A 11 -12.96 -34.38 17.06
CA ALA A 11 -11.96 -35.29 16.52
C ALA A 11 -11.03 -34.59 15.52
N ASP A 12 -11.55 -33.63 14.75
CA ASP A 12 -10.75 -32.84 13.80
C ASP A 12 -9.74 -31.96 14.55
N LEU A 13 -10.16 -31.36 15.66
CA LEU A 13 -9.30 -30.56 16.55
C LEU A 13 -8.28 -31.40 17.33
N ARG A 14 -8.46 -32.72 17.41
CA ARG A 14 -7.50 -33.65 18.03
C ARG A 14 -6.62 -34.35 17.00
N SER A 15 -6.76 -34.01 15.72
CA SER A 15 -5.95 -34.61 14.66
C SER A 15 -4.46 -34.28 14.87
N PRO A 16 -3.54 -35.23 14.63
CA PRO A 16 -2.10 -34.97 14.74
C PRO A 16 -1.64 -33.78 13.88
N GLU A 17 -2.26 -33.60 12.72
CA GLU A 17 -1.98 -32.51 11.78
C GLU A 17 -2.36 -31.16 12.39
N PHE A 18 -3.55 -31.03 12.99
CA PHE A 18 -3.98 -29.80 13.65
C PHE A 18 -3.21 -29.52 14.95
N MET A 19 -2.90 -30.56 15.73
CA MET A 19 -2.18 -30.41 17.00
C MET A 19 -0.73 -29.92 16.82
N ARG A 20 -0.13 -30.12 15.64
CA ARG A 20 1.20 -29.60 15.30
C ARG A 20 1.20 -28.14 14.84
N VAL A 21 0.03 -27.59 14.53
CA VAL A 21 -0.10 -26.20 14.08
C VAL A 21 0.26 -25.24 15.22
N PRO A 22 1.13 -24.24 14.98
CA PRO A 22 1.40 -23.18 15.94
C PRO A 22 0.14 -22.42 16.37
N ASP A 23 0.07 -21.97 17.62
CA ASP A 23 -1.13 -21.36 18.19
C ASP A 23 -1.59 -20.12 17.39
N GLU A 24 -0.64 -19.35 16.86
CA GLU A 24 -0.90 -18.17 16.03
C GLU A 24 -1.66 -18.52 14.75
N ALA A 25 -1.38 -19.68 14.15
CA ALA A 25 -1.95 -20.12 12.88
C ALA A 25 -3.21 -20.99 13.04
N LYS A 26 -3.58 -21.41 14.26
CA LYS A 26 -4.74 -22.32 14.49
C LYS A 26 -6.06 -21.73 14.02
N LEU A 27 -6.29 -20.43 14.23
CA LEU A 27 -7.51 -19.77 13.74
C LEU A 27 -7.56 -19.77 12.21
N THR A 28 -6.43 -19.54 11.54
CA THR A 28 -6.35 -19.62 10.08
C THR A 28 -6.62 -21.05 9.60
N ALA A 29 -6.06 -22.06 10.28
CA ALA A 29 -6.31 -23.47 9.97
C ALA A 29 -7.80 -23.84 10.06
N MET A 30 -8.46 -23.43 11.14
CA MET A 30 -9.90 -23.65 11.35
C MET A 30 -10.73 -22.94 10.27
N GLY A 31 -10.36 -21.71 9.93
CA GLY A 31 -10.98 -20.95 8.85
C GLY A 31 -10.85 -21.67 7.50
N LEU A 32 -9.66 -22.14 7.15
CA LEU A 32 -9.43 -22.82 5.88
C LEU A 32 -10.29 -24.07 5.70
N TRP A 33 -10.54 -24.86 6.75
CA TRP A 33 -11.47 -26.00 6.67
C TRP A 33 -12.88 -25.62 6.19
N VAL A 34 -13.34 -24.43 6.54
CA VAL A 34 -14.66 -23.93 6.17
C VAL A 34 -14.62 -23.28 4.77
N HIS A 35 -13.52 -22.62 4.43
CA HIS A 35 -13.40 -21.76 3.25
C HIS A 35 -12.67 -22.37 2.05
N THR A 36 -12.24 -23.64 2.11
CA THR A 36 -11.76 -24.40 0.94
C THR A 36 -12.90 -25.08 0.19
N ASP A 37 -12.66 -25.65 -0.98
CA ASP A 37 -13.63 -26.53 -1.65
C ASP A 37 -13.85 -27.85 -0.88
N VAL A 38 -14.72 -28.74 -1.39
CA VAL A 38 -15.02 -30.05 -0.76
C VAL A 38 -13.85 -31.04 -0.80
N PHE A 39 -12.82 -30.73 -1.58
CA PHE A 39 -11.60 -31.50 -1.71
C PHE A 39 -10.47 -30.90 -0.86
N GLY A 40 -10.71 -29.80 -0.14
CA GLY A 40 -9.69 -29.09 0.63
C GLY A 40 -8.81 -28.17 -0.18
N ARG A 41 -9.21 -27.81 -1.40
CA ARG A 41 -8.42 -27.01 -2.34
C ARG A 41 -8.95 -25.58 -2.44
N ARG A 42 -8.04 -24.64 -2.65
CA ARG A 42 -8.34 -23.22 -2.89
C ARG A 42 -7.14 -22.54 -3.55
N ARG A 43 -7.35 -21.48 -4.32
CA ARG A 43 -6.26 -20.65 -4.85
C ARG A 43 -5.50 -19.96 -3.71
N LEU A 44 -4.18 -19.89 -3.84
CA LEU A 44 -3.30 -19.19 -2.91
C LEU A 44 -3.31 -17.69 -3.26
N ILE A 45 -4.31 -16.97 -2.77
CA ILE A 45 -4.39 -15.51 -2.89
C ILE A 45 -4.57 -14.97 -1.47
N PRO A 46 -3.48 -14.53 -0.80
CA PRO A 46 -3.50 -14.14 0.61
C PRO A 46 -4.54 -13.08 0.95
N GLU A 47 -4.75 -12.11 0.06
CA GLU A 47 -5.71 -11.02 0.24
C GLU A 47 -7.15 -11.55 0.32
N LEU A 48 -7.51 -12.48 -0.57
CA LEU A 48 -8.84 -13.08 -0.59
C LEU A 48 -9.04 -14.03 0.59
N ILE A 49 -8.00 -14.75 0.99
CA ILE A 49 -8.05 -15.60 2.17
C ILE A 49 -8.23 -14.73 3.42
N ALA A 50 -7.49 -13.62 3.54
CA ALA A 50 -7.62 -12.70 4.66
C ALA A 50 -9.01 -12.05 4.72
N ALA A 51 -9.56 -11.61 3.59
CA ALA A 51 -10.90 -11.03 3.52
C ALA A 51 -12.00 -12.01 3.97
N ASP A 52 -11.86 -13.29 3.62
CA ASP A 52 -12.82 -14.33 4.02
C ASP A 52 -12.71 -14.72 5.50
N LEU A 53 -11.47 -14.89 6.00
CA LEU A 53 -11.23 -15.41 7.35
C LEU A 53 -11.30 -14.31 8.43
N TYR A 54 -10.92 -13.08 8.07
CA TYR A 54 -10.78 -11.95 8.98
C TYR A 54 -11.45 -10.70 8.39
N PRO A 55 -12.78 -10.73 8.17
CA PRO A 55 -13.49 -9.63 7.53
C PRO A 55 -13.28 -8.31 8.29
N GLY A 56 -12.94 -7.26 7.55
CA GLY A 56 -12.69 -5.92 8.10
C GLY A 56 -11.34 -5.74 8.79
N ARG A 57 -10.40 -6.70 8.67
CA ARG A 57 -9.05 -6.59 9.24
C ARG A 57 -7.98 -6.69 8.16
N ALA A 58 -6.96 -5.83 8.26
CA ALA A 58 -5.76 -5.90 7.42
C ALA A 58 -4.82 -7.03 7.91
N MET A 59 -5.13 -8.28 7.56
CA MET A 59 -4.41 -9.48 8.01
C MET A 59 -3.60 -10.17 6.91
N THR A 60 -3.43 -9.57 5.73
CA THR A 60 -2.78 -10.21 4.57
C THR A 60 -1.38 -10.75 4.89
N ASP A 61 -0.54 -9.95 5.54
CA ASP A 61 0.84 -10.34 5.89
C ASP A 61 0.85 -11.49 6.90
N SER A 62 0.02 -11.39 7.94
CA SER A 62 -0.14 -12.46 8.93
C SER A 62 -0.68 -13.75 8.32
N VAL A 63 -1.66 -13.65 7.41
CA VAL A 63 -2.18 -14.82 6.68
C VAL A 63 -1.09 -15.46 5.83
N THR A 64 -0.23 -14.67 5.19
CA THR A 64 0.91 -15.19 4.44
C THR A 64 1.85 -15.98 5.35
N ASP A 65 2.23 -15.41 6.50
CA ASP A 65 3.04 -16.09 7.51
C ASP A 65 2.36 -17.37 8.03
N HIS A 66 1.06 -17.32 8.32
CA HIS A 66 0.30 -18.47 8.81
C HIS A 66 0.24 -19.59 7.77
N LEU A 67 0.03 -19.28 6.49
CA LEU A 67 -0.02 -20.29 5.42
C LEU A 67 1.32 -21.04 5.30
N LEU A 68 2.45 -20.34 5.47
CA LEU A 68 3.77 -20.95 5.51
C LEU A 68 3.96 -21.84 6.76
N MET A 69 3.50 -21.37 7.93
CA MET A 69 3.53 -22.19 9.16
C MET A 69 2.67 -23.46 9.01
N LEU A 70 1.53 -23.38 8.32
CA LEU A 70 0.64 -24.51 8.09
C LEU A 70 1.22 -25.52 7.09
N ASP A 71 1.93 -25.06 6.06
CA ASP A 71 2.68 -25.94 5.15
C ASP A 71 3.79 -26.68 5.91
N GLU A 72 4.55 -25.96 6.74
CA GLU A 72 5.63 -26.56 7.54
C GLU A 72 5.11 -27.57 8.59
N ALA A 73 3.95 -27.30 9.19
CA ALA A 73 3.28 -28.22 10.12
C ALA A 73 2.68 -29.46 9.41
N GLY A 74 2.65 -29.47 8.07
CA GLY A 74 2.01 -30.50 7.26
C GLY A 74 0.49 -30.47 7.33
N PHE A 75 -0.11 -29.33 7.71
CA PHE A 75 -1.55 -29.15 7.74
C PHE A 75 -2.14 -28.92 6.34
N LEU A 76 -1.39 -28.20 5.50
CA LEU A 76 -1.70 -28.00 4.09
C LEU A 76 -0.45 -28.24 3.24
N THR A 77 -0.63 -28.23 1.92
CA THR A 77 0.49 -28.17 0.99
C THR A 77 0.24 -27.12 -0.08
N ILE A 78 1.24 -26.30 -0.35
CA ILE A 78 1.20 -25.24 -1.37
C ILE A 78 1.76 -25.79 -2.68
N TYR A 79 0.98 -25.78 -3.77
CA TYR A 79 1.39 -26.31 -5.07
C TYR A 79 1.08 -25.32 -6.20
N ARG A 80 1.75 -25.50 -7.34
CA ARG A 80 1.52 -24.71 -8.55
C ARG A 80 1.20 -25.61 -9.74
N VAL A 81 0.17 -25.26 -10.48
CA VAL A 81 -0.31 -25.99 -11.66
C VAL A 81 -0.78 -24.98 -12.71
N GLU A 82 -0.28 -25.10 -13.94
CA GLU A 82 -0.64 -24.20 -15.06
C GLU A 82 -0.47 -22.70 -14.75
N GLY A 83 0.54 -22.35 -13.92
CA GLY A 83 0.77 -20.97 -13.52
C GLY A 83 -0.08 -20.48 -12.33
N ILE A 84 -1.00 -21.29 -11.83
CA ILE A 84 -1.88 -20.96 -10.70
C ILE A 84 -1.32 -21.58 -9.43
N GLU A 85 -1.15 -20.77 -8.39
CA GLU A 85 -0.80 -21.24 -7.05
C GLU A 85 -2.07 -21.62 -6.28
N CYS A 86 -2.07 -22.81 -5.71
CA CYS A 86 -3.17 -23.38 -4.95
C CYS A 86 -2.64 -23.96 -3.64
N ILE A 87 -3.55 -24.10 -2.67
CA ILE A 87 -3.34 -24.84 -1.44
C ILE A 87 -4.21 -26.08 -1.44
N GLN A 88 -3.74 -27.14 -0.80
CA GLN A 88 -4.53 -28.32 -0.51
C GLN A 88 -4.38 -28.71 0.97
N LEU A 89 -5.50 -28.87 1.66
CA LEU A 89 -5.50 -29.37 3.04
C LEU A 89 -5.11 -30.85 3.07
N ALA A 90 -4.24 -31.22 4.00
CA ALA A 90 -3.85 -32.62 4.21
C ALA A 90 -5.06 -33.46 4.66
N ARG A 91 -5.95 -32.86 5.47
CA ARG A 91 -7.19 -33.47 5.93
C ARG A 91 -8.37 -32.51 5.78
N PRO A 92 -9.05 -32.48 4.61
CA PRO A 92 -10.28 -31.70 4.46
C PRO A 92 -11.42 -32.29 5.30
N LEU A 93 -12.35 -31.43 5.72
CA LEU A 93 -13.56 -31.87 6.41
C LEU A 93 -14.40 -32.78 5.51
N LYS A 94 -15.08 -33.75 6.14
CA LYS A 94 -16.01 -34.62 5.42
C LYS A 94 -17.19 -33.80 4.89
N ALA A 95 -17.35 -33.80 3.58
CA ALA A 95 -18.47 -33.16 2.88
C ALA A 95 -18.92 -34.04 1.71
N ASP A 96 -20.18 -33.91 1.30
CA ASP A 96 -20.68 -34.59 0.11
C ASP A 96 -20.02 -34.04 -1.17
N ARG A 97 -19.31 -34.92 -1.89
CA ARG A 97 -18.54 -34.61 -3.10
C ARG A 97 -19.35 -34.75 -4.39
N ARG A 98 -20.58 -35.27 -4.33
CA ARG A 98 -21.40 -35.49 -5.54
C ARG A 98 -21.70 -34.15 -6.23
N GLY A 99 -21.35 -34.06 -7.51
CA GLY A 99 -21.56 -32.89 -8.35
C GLY A 99 -20.76 -31.65 -7.94
N ALA A 100 -19.72 -31.79 -7.11
CA ALA A 100 -18.90 -30.65 -6.70
C ALA A 100 -17.89 -30.26 -7.78
N THR A 101 -17.92 -29.00 -8.18
CA THR A 101 -16.92 -28.37 -9.04
C THR A 101 -15.81 -27.75 -8.18
N THR A 102 -14.59 -27.74 -8.70
CA THR A 102 -13.42 -27.12 -8.05
C THR A 102 -12.76 -26.14 -9.02
N ASP A 103 -12.34 -25.00 -8.49
CA ASP A 103 -11.65 -23.94 -9.25
C ASP A 103 -10.11 -24.10 -9.19
N CYS A 104 -9.61 -25.07 -8.41
CA CYS A 104 -8.20 -25.42 -8.36
C CYS A 104 -7.98 -26.80 -9.00
N PRO A 105 -7.06 -26.93 -9.97
CA PRO A 105 -6.75 -28.21 -10.57
C PRO A 105 -6.21 -29.20 -9.54
N GLU A 106 -6.25 -30.47 -9.89
CA GLU A 106 -5.60 -31.50 -9.07
C GLU A 106 -4.08 -31.27 -9.02
N PRO A 107 -3.44 -31.44 -7.85
CA PRO A 107 -1.99 -31.43 -7.82
C PRO A 107 -1.43 -32.52 -8.76
N PRO A 108 -0.26 -32.30 -9.37
CA PRO A 108 0.40 -33.32 -10.16
C PRO A 108 0.65 -34.59 -9.31
N GLN A 109 0.19 -35.75 -9.78
CA GLN A 109 0.37 -37.04 -9.10
C GLN A 109 1.79 -37.59 -9.39
N GLY A 110 2.61 -37.74 -8.34
CA GLY A 110 3.98 -38.26 -8.41
C GLY A 110 4.91 -37.53 -7.43
N LEU A 111 5.47 -38.25 -6.46
CA LEU A 111 6.42 -37.68 -5.49
C LEU A 111 7.83 -37.51 -6.11
N PRO A 112 8.64 -36.53 -5.65
CA PRO A 112 8.27 -35.41 -4.80
C PRO A 112 8.28 -34.13 -5.64
N TRP A 113 7.11 -33.59 -5.95
CA TRP A 113 7.07 -32.19 -6.34
C TRP A 113 7.61 -31.39 -5.15
N THR A 114 8.52 -30.47 -5.44
CA THR A 114 9.14 -29.60 -4.45
C THR A 114 8.01 -28.75 -3.86
N SER A 115 7.54 -29.08 -2.66
CA SER A 115 6.96 -28.02 -1.83
C SER A 115 8.01 -26.92 -1.84
N MET A 116 7.62 -25.69 -2.17
CA MET A 116 8.58 -24.57 -2.17
C MET A 116 9.19 -24.33 -0.77
N ALA A 117 8.69 -25.02 0.28
CA ALA A 117 9.26 -25.06 1.62
C ALA A 117 10.28 -26.20 1.87
N VAL A 118 10.47 -27.15 0.94
CA VAL A 118 11.33 -28.35 1.11
C VAL A 118 12.49 -28.35 0.11
N GLY A 119 13.26 -27.26 0.09
CA GLY A 119 14.64 -27.28 -0.37
C GLY A 119 15.57 -27.71 0.79
N GLY A 120 15.68 -29.02 1.04
CA GLY A 120 16.88 -29.71 1.57
C GLY A 120 17.69 -29.16 2.76
N ALA A 121 17.18 -28.26 3.60
CA ALA A 121 17.82 -27.84 4.84
C ALA A 121 16.92 -28.21 6.01
N GLY A 122 17.44 -29.01 6.95
CA GLY A 122 16.70 -29.41 8.16
C GLY A 122 16.08 -28.21 8.90
N ALA A 123 15.11 -28.46 9.78
CA ALA A 123 14.38 -27.42 10.51
C ALA A 123 15.29 -26.32 11.14
N SER A 124 16.51 -26.67 11.57
CA SER A 124 17.50 -25.70 12.07
C SER A 124 18.07 -24.76 10.99
N GLY A 125 18.30 -25.26 9.77
CA GLY A 125 18.78 -24.47 8.63
C GLY A 125 17.72 -23.52 8.08
N ARG A 126 16.44 -23.91 8.13
CA ARG A 126 15.30 -23.07 7.72
C ARG A 126 15.00 -21.96 8.73
N ALA A 127 15.05 -22.26 10.04
CA ALA A 127 14.99 -21.24 11.07
C ALA A 127 16.11 -20.19 10.90
N SER A 128 17.34 -20.65 10.62
CA SER A 128 18.48 -19.76 10.35
C SER A 128 18.35 -18.97 9.03
N ALA A 129 17.79 -19.56 7.97
CA ALA A 129 17.51 -18.83 6.73
C ALA A 129 16.42 -17.76 6.92
N ARG A 130 15.37 -18.07 7.69
CA ARG A 130 14.30 -17.12 8.03
C ARG A 130 14.80 -15.98 8.90
N GLU A 131 15.64 -16.28 9.88
CA GLU A 131 16.29 -15.26 10.72
C GLU A 131 17.18 -14.33 9.87
N ARG A 132 17.98 -14.89 8.95
CA ARG A 132 18.77 -14.10 7.99
C ARG A 132 17.90 -13.24 7.07
N ALA A 133 16.80 -13.78 6.56
CA ALA A 133 15.88 -13.02 5.71
C ALA A 133 15.19 -11.88 6.49
N ARG A 134 14.78 -12.12 7.75
CA ARG A 134 14.23 -11.08 8.63
C ARG A 134 15.25 -10.00 8.97
N ALA A 135 16.50 -10.38 9.25
CA ALA A 135 17.59 -9.44 9.47
C ALA A 135 17.84 -8.59 8.21
N GLN A 136 17.85 -9.20 7.04
CA GLN A 136 18.03 -8.50 5.76
C GLN A 136 16.87 -7.55 5.44
N MET A 137 15.63 -7.95 5.70
CA MET A 137 14.45 -7.09 5.52
C MET A 137 14.41 -5.96 6.55
N GLY A 138 14.83 -6.22 7.79
CA GLY A 138 14.98 -5.21 8.84
C GLY A 138 16.03 -4.16 8.47
N GLU A 139 17.16 -4.58 7.90
CA GLU A 139 18.20 -3.67 7.40
C GLU A 139 17.68 -2.83 6.23
N GLN A 140 17.00 -3.44 5.24
CA GLN A 140 16.38 -2.69 4.14
C GLN A 140 15.31 -1.71 4.62
N ALA A 141 14.54 -2.06 5.65
CA ALA A 141 13.56 -1.17 6.25
C ALA A 141 14.22 0.02 6.96
N ARG A 142 15.36 -0.21 7.63
CA ARG A 142 16.18 0.85 8.23
C ARG A 142 16.77 1.79 7.19
N VAL A 143 17.39 1.25 6.14
CA VAL A 143 17.93 2.05 5.03
C VAL A 143 16.83 2.90 4.41
N ARG A 144 15.66 2.31 4.15
CA ARG A 144 14.51 3.06 3.63
C ARG A 144 14.04 4.14 4.62
N ALA A 145 13.98 3.83 5.92
CA ALA A 145 13.61 4.81 6.94
C ALA A 145 14.62 5.97 7.01
N ASP A 146 15.92 5.69 6.89
CA ASP A 146 16.97 6.71 6.84
C ASP A 146 16.86 7.56 5.56
N GLU A 147 16.53 6.96 4.41
CA GLU A 147 16.23 7.67 3.16
C GLU A 147 15.00 8.59 3.32
N TRP A 148 13.92 8.10 3.94
CA TRP A 148 12.74 8.91 4.25
C TRP A 148 13.06 10.05 5.21
N ALA A 149 13.83 9.79 6.28
CA ALA A 149 14.24 10.80 7.24
C ALA A 149 15.17 11.86 6.59
N ALA A 150 16.06 11.44 5.70
CA ALA A 150 16.90 12.34 4.92
C ALA A 150 16.09 13.18 3.93
N TRP A 151 15.06 12.60 3.32
CA TRP A 151 14.12 13.33 2.46
C TRP A 151 13.27 14.31 3.27
N GLU A 152 12.75 13.91 4.42
CA GLU A 152 11.96 14.76 5.32
C GLU A 152 12.81 15.93 5.83
N GLY A 153 14.05 15.68 6.27
CA GLY A 153 14.99 16.72 6.66
C GLY A 153 15.43 17.64 5.51
N GLN A 154 15.33 17.20 4.25
CA GLN A 154 15.50 18.08 3.08
C GLN A 154 14.25 18.91 2.80
N GLN A 155 13.05 18.34 2.97
CA GLN A 155 11.78 19.06 2.84
C GLN A 155 11.61 20.13 3.92
N GLU A 156 12.02 19.85 5.17
CA GLU A 156 11.98 20.81 6.27
C GLU A 156 12.98 21.96 6.08
N ARG A 157 14.14 21.68 5.48
CA ARG A 157 15.12 22.71 5.12
C ARG A 157 14.75 23.49 3.86
N GLY A 158 14.00 22.88 2.93
CA GLY A 158 13.53 23.48 1.68
C GLY A 158 12.22 24.26 1.80
N ARG A 159 11.43 24.02 2.86
CA ARG A 159 10.34 24.92 3.25
C ARG A 159 10.93 26.13 3.95
N SER A 160 11.53 27.03 3.17
CA SER A 160 11.61 28.44 3.55
C SER A 160 10.21 28.81 4.06
N GLN A 161 10.10 29.12 5.35
CA GLN A 161 8.86 29.59 5.98
C GLN A 161 8.58 31.01 5.49
N GLU A 162 8.50 31.21 4.18
CA GLU A 162 8.06 32.48 3.65
C GLU A 162 6.60 32.64 4.07
N PRO A 163 6.25 33.72 4.80
CA PRO A 163 4.89 33.97 5.20
C PRO A 163 3.97 33.88 3.98
N PRO A 164 2.78 33.27 4.08
CA PRO A 164 1.87 33.18 2.95
C PRO A 164 1.61 34.59 2.41
N ARG A 165 1.93 34.83 1.13
CA ARG A 165 1.69 36.13 0.50
C ARG A 165 0.21 36.50 0.63
N ARG A 166 -0.06 37.72 1.08
CA ARG A 166 -1.43 38.22 1.22
C ARG A 166 -2.12 38.18 -0.14
N PRO A 167 -3.36 37.66 -0.26
CA PRO A 167 -4.04 37.60 -1.55
C PRO A 167 -4.20 39.00 -2.15
N LEU A 168 -3.88 39.16 -3.43
CA LEU A 168 -3.97 40.45 -4.14
C LEU A 168 -5.34 41.11 -3.99
N LEU A 169 -6.43 40.33 -3.94
CA LEU A 169 -7.79 40.88 -3.80
C LEU A 169 -8.06 41.53 -2.44
N ALA A 170 -7.22 41.31 -1.42
CA ALA A 170 -7.41 41.88 -0.09
C ALA A 170 -7.09 43.39 -0.02
N ASP A 171 -6.29 43.90 -0.97
CA ASP A 171 -5.92 45.31 -1.07
C ASP A 171 -6.56 46.01 -2.28
N ALA A 172 -7.45 45.30 -2.98
CA ALA A 172 -8.12 45.83 -4.15
C ALA A 172 -9.13 46.94 -3.77
N PRO A 173 -9.23 48.01 -4.58
CA PRO A 173 -10.26 49.03 -4.39
C PRO A 173 -11.66 48.42 -4.57
N PRO A 174 -12.71 48.91 -3.90
CA PRO A 174 -14.04 48.30 -3.97
C PRO A 174 -14.58 48.26 -5.41
N ILE A 175 -15.24 47.16 -5.75
CA ILE A 175 -15.79 46.92 -7.10
C ILE A 175 -17.00 47.81 -7.42
N GLY A 176 -17.65 48.37 -6.40
CA GLY A 176 -18.85 49.19 -6.54
C GLY A 176 -18.72 50.59 -5.94
N CYS A 177 -19.82 51.34 -5.95
CA CYS A 177 -19.88 52.69 -5.39
C CYS A 177 -20.21 52.67 -3.88
N PRO A 178 -20.14 53.81 -3.17
CA PRO A 178 -20.49 53.88 -1.74
C PRO A 178 -21.91 53.38 -1.42
N GLU A 179 -22.85 53.55 -2.36
CA GLU A 179 -24.23 53.06 -2.23
C GLU A 179 -24.36 51.56 -2.52
N HIS A 180 -23.41 50.98 -3.26
CA HIS A 180 -23.37 49.56 -3.61
C HIS A 180 -21.95 49.00 -3.42
N PRO A 181 -21.52 48.70 -2.18
CA PRO A 181 -20.14 48.27 -1.90
C PRO A 181 -19.68 47.04 -2.69
N HIS A 182 -20.62 46.13 -2.99
CA HIS A 182 -20.38 44.91 -3.77
C HIS A 182 -20.76 45.04 -5.25
N GLY A 183 -21.11 46.24 -5.70
CA GLY A 183 -21.66 46.51 -7.03
C GLY A 183 -23.14 46.15 -7.15
N THR A 184 -23.72 46.43 -8.32
CA THR A 184 -25.10 46.06 -8.69
C THR A 184 -25.14 45.51 -10.11
N PHE A 185 -26.13 44.68 -10.40
CA PHE A 185 -26.42 44.17 -11.74
C PHE A 185 -27.26 45.15 -12.58
N GLN A 186 -27.80 46.20 -11.96
CA GLN A 186 -28.51 47.28 -12.63
C GLN A 186 -27.52 48.30 -13.22
N ASN A 187 -27.95 49.06 -14.22
CA ASN A 187 -27.12 50.09 -14.86
C ASN A 187 -26.83 51.26 -13.91
N CYS A 188 -25.79 51.11 -13.10
CA CYS A 188 -25.28 52.16 -12.21
C CYS A 188 -23.92 52.67 -12.75
N GLY A 189 -23.91 53.93 -13.22
CA GLY A 189 -22.71 54.57 -13.76
C GLY A 189 -21.50 54.54 -12.80
N PRO A 190 -21.67 54.96 -11.52
CA PRO A 190 -20.63 54.87 -10.50
C PRO A 190 -20.09 53.45 -10.28
N CYS A 191 -20.94 52.42 -10.27
CA CYS A 191 -20.49 51.02 -10.17
C CYS A 191 -19.68 50.59 -11.39
N GLY A 192 -20.05 51.03 -12.60
CA GLY A 192 -19.26 50.78 -13.81
C GLY A 192 -17.87 51.42 -13.74
N THR A 193 -17.74 52.60 -13.13
CA THR A 193 -16.45 53.25 -12.88
C THR A 193 -15.65 52.53 -11.78
N GLY A 194 -16.31 52.10 -10.70
CA GLY A 194 -15.70 51.29 -9.64
C GLY A 194 -15.12 49.98 -10.18
N ARG A 195 -15.90 49.24 -10.97
CA ARG A 195 -15.46 48.00 -11.63
C ARG A 195 -14.23 48.23 -12.53
N ARG A 196 -14.25 49.26 -13.39
CA ARG A 196 -13.10 49.59 -14.25
C ARG A 196 -11.85 49.95 -13.46
N ARG A 197 -11.98 50.65 -12.33
CA ARG A 197 -10.86 50.97 -11.43
C ARG A 197 -10.31 49.71 -10.78
N HIS A 198 -11.17 48.82 -10.29
CA HIS A 198 -10.79 47.54 -9.72
C HIS A 198 -10.06 46.66 -10.74
N ASP A 199 -10.62 46.50 -11.95
CA ASP A 199 -10.02 45.66 -12.99
C ASP A 199 -8.66 46.18 -13.45
N ARG A 200 -8.54 47.51 -13.60
CA ARG A 200 -7.26 48.15 -13.90
C ARG A 200 -6.22 47.88 -12.80
N TRP A 201 -6.61 48.05 -11.54
CA TRP A 201 -5.72 47.79 -10.40
C TRP A 201 -5.26 46.33 -10.35
N VAL A 202 -6.17 45.37 -10.55
CA VAL A 202 -5.82 43.94 -10.59
C VAL A 202 -4.84 43.63 -11.72
N SER A 203 -5.02 44.26 -12.89
CA SER A 203 -4.12 44.11 -14.03
C SER A 203 -2.73 44.68 -13.73
N GLU A 204 -2.65 45.87 -13.14
CA GLU A 204 -1.39 46.53 -12.77
C GLU A 204 -0.64 45.71 -11.70
N ALA A 205 -1.33 45.24 -10.66
CA ALA A 205 -0.73 44.43 -9.60
C ALA A 205 -0.20 43.08 -10.09
N ARG A 206 -0.89 42.42 -11.02
CA ARG A 206 -0.40 41.17 -11.64
C ARG A 206 0.82 41.41 -12.52
N TYR A 207 0.85 42.53 -13.23
CA TYR A 207 1.99 42.90 -14.06
C TYR A 207 3.22 43.20 -13.19
N GLU A 208 3.04 43.90 -12.07
CA GLU A 208 4.11 44.15 -11.09
C GLU A 208 4.66 42.86 -10.49
N ASP A 209 3.81 41.95 -10.00
CA ASP A 209 4.25 40.65 -9.45
C ASP A 209 5.01 39.80 -10.49
N ALA A 210 4.55 39.78 -11.74
CA ALA A 210 5.25 39.12 -12.84
C ALA A 210 6.61 39.76 -13.14
N LEU A 211 6.71 41.09 -13.08
CA LEU A 211 7.94 41.83 -13.31
C LEU A 211 8.94 41.62 -12.17
N THR A 212 8.47 41.63 -10.91
CA THR A 212 9.28 41.30 -9.73
C THR A 212 9.81 39.87 -9.82
N GLY A 213 8.97 38.89 -10.22
CA GLY A 213 9.40 37.52 -10.44
C GLY A 213 10.47 37.39 -11.53
N HIS A 214 10.36 38.16 -12.62
CA HIS A 214 11.36 38.18 -13.69
C HIS A 214 12.71 38.72 -13.22
N TYR A 215 12.73 39.88 -12.54
CA TYR A 215 13.99 40.47 -12.06
C TYR A 215 14.62 39.68 -10.91
N ALA A 216 13.83 39.09 -10.02
CA ALA A 216 14.35 38.22 -8.96
C ALA A 216 15.02 36.96 -9.53
N ALA A 217 14.48 36.39 -10.61
CA ALA A 217 15.07 35.24 -11.28
C ALA A 217 16.37 35.59 -12.03
N ASP A 218 16.48 36.80 -12.59
CA ASP A 218 17.69 37.28 -13.25
C ASP A 218 18.83 37.58 -12.24
N ASP A 219 18.51 38.00 -11.02
CA ASP A 219 19.48 38.22 -9.94
C ASP A 219 20.02 36.91 -9.31
N GLU A 220 19.34 35.77 -9.53
CA GLU A 220 19.73 34.44 -9.04
C GLU A 220 20.62 33.64 -10.01
N ASP A 221 21.14 34.25 -11.09
CA ASP A 221 22.01 33.58 -12.06
C ASP A 221 23.44 33.40 -11.50
N PRO A 222 23.91 32.19 -11.16
CA PRO A 222 25.22 31.96 -10.58
C PRO A 222 26.29 31.91 -11.68
N PHE A 223 26.64 33.08 -12.23
CA PHE A 223 27.86 33.22 -13.04
C PHE A 223 29.09 33.49 -12.15
N GLU A 224 29.24 32.77 -11.04
CA GLU A 224 30.49 32.75 -10.25
C GLU A 224 30.87 31.30 -9.95
N GLY A 225 31.67 30.69 -10.84
CA GLY A 225 32.20 29.35 -10.56
C GLY A 225 33.20 28.78 -11.56
N TYR A 226 33.47 29.42 -12.70
CA TYR A 226 34.28 28.79 -13.75
C TYR A 226 35.35 29.68 -14.36
N CYS A 227 36.18 30.37 -13.55
CA CYS A 227 37.39 31.04 -14.06
C CYS A 227 38.46 31.30 -12.97
N ALA A 228 38.88 30.30 -12.20
CA ALA A 228 40.11 30.45 -11.39
C ALA A 228 40.76 29.11 -11.02
N SER A 229 41.44 28.47 -11.96
CA SER A 229 42.49 27.49 -11.66
C SER A 229 43.44 27.38 -12.86
N ASN A 230 44.38 28.30 -12.94
CA ASN A 230 45.55 28.17 -13.80
C ASN A 230 46.78 28.12 -12.88
N PRO A 231 47.38 26.95 -12.59
CA PRO A 231 48.63 26.88 -11.86
C PRO A 231 49.78 26.93 -12.88
N GLY A 232 50.36 28.11 -13.05
CA GLY A 232 51.70 28.26 -13.60
C GLY A 232 52.66 28.61 -12.46
N GLY A 233 53.63 27.75 -12.21
CA GLY A 233 54.68 27.92 -11.19
C GLY A 233 55.42 26.63 -10.92
#